data_AF-A0A544V0U8-F1
#
_entry.id   AF-A0A544V0U8-F1
#
_cell.length_a   1.000
_cell.length_b   1.000
_cell.length_c   1.000
_cell.angle_alpha   90.00
_cell.angle_beta   90.00
_cell.angle_gamma   90.00
#
_symmetry.space_group_name_H-M   'P 1'
#
loop_
_entity.id
_entity.type
_entity.pdbx_description
1 polymer ?
#
loop_
_entity_poly.entity_id
_entity_poly.type
_entity_poly.pdbx_seq_one_letter_code
_entity_poly.pdbx_strand_id
1 'polypeptide(L)' 'MNVALEIFKSLGYDNVSVDRITKESKTPKGSFYQHFSSKSNIFMMRFKKMNGHYVQSMRIMSTLFSQMKIVS' A
#
# COMPACT_ATOMS: atom_id res chain seq x y z
N MET A 1 6.39 -7.06 1.17
CA MET A 1 5.57 -6.05 0.43
C MET A 1 6.39 -5.33 -0.64
N ASN A 2 7.50 -4.66 -0.32
CA ASN A 2 8.24 -3.84 -1.29
C ASN A 2 8.66 -4.63 -2.55
N VAL A 3 9.23 -5.84 -2.36
CA VAL A 3 9.57 -6.74 -3.49
C VAL A 3 8.36 -6.99 -4.40
N ALA A 4 7.19 -7.28 -3.82
CA ALA A 4 5.96 -7.51 -4.59
C ALA A 4 5.55 -6.26 -5.41
N LEU A 5 5.66 -5.06 -4.83
CA LEU A 5 5.35 -3.81 -5.53
C LEU A 5 6.33 -3.51 -6.66
N GLU A 6 7.62 -3.76 -6.47
CA GLU A 6 8.64 -3.59 -7.51
C GLU A 6 8.41 -4.54 -8.68
N ILE A 7 8.09 -5.81 -8.42
CA ILE A 7 7.82 -6.77 -9.50
C ILE A 7 6.47 -6.53 -10.18
N PHE A 8 5.46 -6.02 -9.48
CA PHE A 8 4.23 -5.56 -10.14
C PHE A 8 4.52 -4.40 -11.08
N LYS A 9 5.39 -3.46 -10.68
CA LYS A 9 5.80 -2.32 -11.50
C LYS A 9 6.58 -2.75 -12.75
N SER A 10 7.45 -3.76 -12.64
CA SER A 10 8.30 -4.19 -13.75
C SER A 10 7.63 -5.20 -14.69
N LEU A 11 6.79 -6.11 -14.18
CA LEU A 11 6.22 -7.21 -14.96
C LEU A 11 4.73 -7.05 -15.26
N GLY A 12 4.06 -6.10 -14.60
CA GLY A 12 2.60 -5.98 -14.62
C GLY A 12 1.94 -6.93 -13.62
N TYR A 13 0.84 -6.45 -13.01
CA TYR A 13 0.16 -7.16 -11.92
C TYR A 13 -0.28 -8.57 -12.29
N ASP A 14 -0.87 -8.76 -13.47
CA ASP A 14 -1.44 -10.05 -13.89
C ASP A 14 -0.37 -11.12 -14.11
N ASN A 15 0.82 -10.70 -14.56
CA ASN A 15 1.96 -11.59 -14.85
C ASN A 15 2.72 -12.05 -13.60
N VAL A 16 2.33 -11.61 -12.39
CA VAL A 16 2.99 -11.97 -11.14
C VAL A 16 2.14 -12.97 -10.35
N SER A 17 2.76 -14.08 -9.94
CA SER A 17 2.16 -15.09 -9.05
C SER A 17 2.64 -14.93 -7.60
N VAL A 18 1.90 -15.52 -6.65
CA VAL A 18 2.33 -15.60 -5.25
C VAL A 18 3.66 -16.36 -5.13
N ASP A 19 3.84 -17.42 -5.92
CA ASP A 19 5.08 -18.20 -5.91
C ASP A 19 6.30 -17.37 -6.32
N ARG A 20 6.17 -16.55 -7.36
CA ARG A 20 7.22 -15.61 -7.76
C ARG A 20 7.50 -14.60 -6.65
N ILE A 21 6.45 -14.01 -6.04
CA ILE A 21 6.61 -13.08 -4.91
C ILE A 21 7.42 -13.74 -3.80
N THR A 22 7.03 -14.94 -3.36
CA THR A 22 7.67 -15.65 -2.25
C THR A 22 9.11 -16.04 -2.56
N LYS A 23 9.39 -16.42 -3.82
CA LYS A 23 10.74 -16.73 -4.29
C LYS A 23 11.64 -15.51 -4.26
N GLU A 24 11.20 -14.39 -4.83
CA GLU A 24 11.99 -13.17 -4.93
C GLU A 24 12.16 -12.46 -3.58
N SER A 25 11.15 -12.53 -2.72
CA SER A 25 11.22 -11.96 -1.37
C SER A 25 11.92 -12.86 -0.36
N LYS A 26 12.38 -14.06 -0.78
CA LYS A 26 12.97 -15.08 0.10
C LYS A 26 12.09 -15.38 1.32
N THR A 27 10.78 -15.40 1.10
CA THR A 27 9.78 -15.59 2.16
C THR A 27 9.10 -16.93 1.95
N PRO A 28 8.97 -17.78 2.98
CA PRO A 28 8.20 -19.02 2.86
C PRO A 28 6.76 -18.75 2.43
N LYS A 29 6.21 -19.63 1.57
CA LYS A 29 4.84 -19.51 1.06
C LYS A 29 3.80 -19.51 2.19
N GLY A 30 4.00 -20.32 3.24
CA GLY A 30 3.15 -20.31 4.44
C GLY A 30 3.12 -18.94 5.13
N SER A 31 4.28 -18.30 5.29
CA SER A 31 4.38 -16.96 5.89
C SER A 31 3.70 -15.88 5.06
N PHE A 32 3.68 -16.02 3.73
CA PHE A 32 2.87 -15.13 2.88
C PHE A 32 1.39 -15.22 3.23
N TYR A 33 0.85 -16.44 3.30
CA TYR A 33 -0.58 -16.66 3.54
C TYR A 33 -1.01 -16.35 4.99
N GLN A 34 -0.09 -16.28 5.94
CA GLN A 34 -0.36 -15.73 7.28
C GLN A 34 -0.69 -14.23 7.26
N HIS A 35 -0.20 -13.48 6.27
CA HIS A 35 -0.42 -12.03 6.17
C HIS A 35 -1.37 -11.61 5.04
N PHE A 36 -1.37 -12.35 3.93
CA PHE A 36 -2.15 -12.01 2.74
C PHE A 36 -2.81 -13.26 2.17
N SER A 37 -4.13 -13.25 2.00
CA SER A 37 -4.84 -14.35 1.33
C SER A 37 -4.60 -14.36 -0.19
N SER A 38 -4.22 -13.22 -0.78
CA SER A 38 -3.94 -13.10 -2.22
C SER A 38 -2.94 -11.97 -2.54
N LYS A 39 -2.41 -11.96 -3.78
CA LYS A 39 -1.59 -10.85 -4.30
C LYS A 39 -2.34 -9.52 -4.33
N SER A 40 -3.68 -9.55 -4.50
CA SER A 40 -4.55 -8.37 -4.46
C SER A 40 -4.52 -7.66 -3.10
N ASN A 41 -4.39 -8.42 -2.00
CA ASN A 41 -4.36 -7.83 -0.66
C ASN A 41 -3.14 -6.95 -0.42
N ILE A 42 -2.02 -7.22 -1.12
CA ILE A 42 -0.83 -6.37 -1.06
C ILE A 42 -1.14 -4.98 -1.62
N PHE A 43 -1.80 -4.93 -2.78
CA PHE A 43 -2.26 -3.68 -3.39
C PHE A 43 -3.25 -2.95 -2.48
N MET A 44 -4.25 -3.66 -1.96
CA MET A 44 -5.24 -3.08 -1.06
C MET A 44 -4.59 -2.49 0.20
N MET A 45 -3.62 -3.19 0.79
CA MET A 45 -2.89 -2.68 1.95
C MET A 45 -2.04 -1.46 1.60
N ARG A 46 -1.37 -1.45 0.44
CA ARG A 46 -0.60 -0.29 -0.03
C ARG A 46 -1.51 0.92 -0.28
N PHE A 47 -2.69 0.69 -0.87
CA PHE A 47 -3.70 1.73 -1.10
C PHE A 47 -4.25 2.28 0.21
N LYS A 48 -4.60 1.42 1.17
CA LYS A 48 -5.02 1.84 2.52
C LYS A 48 -3.96 2.71 3.20
N LYS A 49 -2.68 2.32 3.12
CA LYS A 49 -1.56 3.12 3.65
C LYS A 49 -1.48 4.49 2.97
N MET A 50 -1.63 4.56 1.65
CA MET A 50 -1.68 5.84 0.92
C MET A 50 -2.83 6.71 1.37
N ASN A 51 -4.05 6.15 1.41
CA ASN A 51 -5.25 6.90 1.78
C ASN A 51 -5.18 7.45 3.21
N GLY A 52 -4.60 6.69 4.14
CA GLY A 52 -4.38 7.18 5.50
C GLY A 52 -3.55 8.46 5.54
N HIS A 53 -2.53 8.57 4.69
CA HIS A 53 -1.74 9.80 4.57
C HIS A 53 -2.54 10.94 3.94
N TYR A 54 -3.31 10.69 2.88
CA TYR A 54 -4.12 11.74 2.24
C TYR A 54 -5.23 12.28 3.16
N VAL A 55 -5.93 11.42 3.88
CA VAL A 55 -6.95 11.83 4.84
C VAL A 55 -6.34 12.70 5.95
N GLN A 56 -5.17 12.31 6.46
CA GLN A 56 -4.49 13.08 7.49
C GLN A 56 -3.99 14.44 6.97
N SER A 57 -3.43 14.48 5.75
CA SER A 57 -3.03 15.74 5.10
C SER A 57 -4.22 16.66 4.85
N MET A 58 -5.35 16.13 4.36
CA MET A 58 -6.58 16.89 4.16
C MET A 58 -7.14 17.44 5.48
N ARG A 59 -7.08 16.65 6.56
CA ARG A 59 -7.50 17.10 7.91
C ARG A 59 -6.64 18.27 8.40
N ILE A 60 -5.31 18.16 8.29
CA ILE A 60 -4.39 19.24 8.68
C ILE A 60 -4.66 20.49 7.86
N MET A 61 -4.77 20.37 6.54
CA MET A 61 -5.07 21.50 5.66
C MET A 61 -6.40 22.16 6.03
N SER A 62 -7.45 21.38 6.28
CA SER A 62 -8.75 21.91 6.72
C SER A 62 -8.64 22.66 8.05
N THR A 63 -7.88 22.15 9.02
CA THR A 63 -7.67 22.83 10.31
C THR A 63 -6.91 24.14 10.12
N LEU A 64 -5.84 24.16 9.30
CA LEU A 64 -5.08 25.38 9.00
C LEU A 64 -5.95 26.43 8.30
N PHE A 65 -6.76 26.03 7.32
CA PHE A 65 -7.69 26.93 6.64
C PHE A 65 -8.75 27.51 7.60
N SER A 66 -9.27 26.71 8.54
CA SER A 66 -10.21 27.21 9.55
C SER A 66 -9.55 28.21 10.51
N GLN A 67 -8.30 27.99 10.90
CA GLN A 67 -7.55 28.94 11.74
C GLN A 67 -7.28 30.27 11.02
N MET A 68 -6.96 30.22 9.72
CA MET A 68 -6.75 31.42 8.92
C MET A 68 -8.01 32.27 8.76
N LYS A 69 -9.21 31.65 8.71
CA LYS A 69 -10.50 32.38 8.60
C LYS A 69 -10.97 33.05 9.89
N ILE A 70 -10.37 32.73 11.05
CA ILE A 70 -10.74 33.34 12.34
C ILE A 70 -9.95 34.65 12.57
N VAL A 71 -8.95 34.95 11.74
CA VAL A 71 -8.09 36.14 11.85
C VAL A 71 -8.46 37.24 10.83
N SER A 72 -9.56 37.08 10.11
CA SER A 72 -10.12 38.07 9.15
C SER A 72 -11.52 38.49 9.56
#